data_AF-A0A7K4N3G5-F1
#
_entry.id   AF-A0A7K4N3G5-F1
#
_cell.length_a   1.000
_cell.length_b   1.000
_cell.length_c   1.000
_cell.angle_alpha   90.00
_cell.angle_beta   90.00
_cell.angle_gamma   90.00
#
_symmetry.space_group_name_H-M   'P 1'
#
loop_
_entity.id
_entity.type
_entity.pdbx_description
1 polymer ?
#
loop_
_entity_poly.entity_id
_entity_poly.type
_entity_poly.pdbx_seq_one_letter_code
_entity_poly.pdbx_strand_id
1 'polypeptide(L)' 'KEVKFWFKVPKKLVKYVVKKGSIALDGISLTVVDAKKDITSVCLIPQTIKVTNFKSKKVGDRLNIETDILGKYIKK' A
#
# COMPACT_ATOMS: atom_id res chain seq x y z
N LYS A 1 -17.67 -6.25 -3.56
CA LYS A 1 -16.61 -6.68 -4.50
C LYS A 1 -15.30 -6.06 -4.05
N GLU A 2 -14.25 -6.86 -3.95
CA GLU A 2 -12.91 -6.39 -3.61
C GLU A 2 -12.28 -5.64 -4.78
N VAL A 3 -11.49 -4.59 -4.48
CA VAL A 3 -10.83 -3.76 -5.49
C VAL A 3 -9.32 -3.84 -5.29
N LYS A 4 -8.58 -4.20 -6.34
CA LYS A 4 -7.12 -4.15 -6.34
C LYS A 4 -6.68 -2.71 -6.66
N PHE A 5 -6.04 -2.05 -5.69
CA PHE A 5 -5.57 -0.68 -5.83
C PHE A 5 -4.06 -0.68 -6.09
N TRP A 6 -3.63 -0.07 -7.19
CA TRP A 6 -2.23 0.00 -7.60
C TRP A 6 -1.68 1.40 -7.36
N PHE A 7 -0.45 1.47 -6.85
CA PHE A 7 0.23 2.74 -6.57
C PHE A 7 1.73 2.62 -6.83
N LYS A 8 2.34 3.77 -7.16
CA LYS A 8 3.78 3.88 -7.32
C LYS A 8 4.46 4.09 -5.97
N VAL A 9 5.56 3.39 -5.74
CA VAL A 9 6.37 3.49 -4.53
C VAL A 9 7.70 4.17 -4.88
N PRO A 10 8.12 5.21 -4.16
CA PRO A 10 9.44 5.82 -4.36
C PRO A 10 10.56 4.79 -4.19
N LYS A 11 11.59 4.83 -5.05
CA LYS A 11 12.72 3.87 -5.06
C LYS A 11 13.34 3.62 -3.67
N LYS A 12 13.41 4.65 -2.82
CA LYS A 12 13.95 4.56 -1.46
C LYS A 12 13.15 3.64 -0.53
N LEU A 13 11.84 3.47 -0.79
CA LEU A 13 10.91 2.69 0.04
C LEU A 13 10.66 1.27 -0.50
N VAL A 14 10.90 1.02 -1.80
CA VAL A 14 10.63 -0.27 -2.46
C VAL A 14 11.18 -1.47 -1.67
N LYS A 15 12.40 -1.34 -1.15
CA LYS A 15 13.09 -2.40 -0.39
C LYS A 15 12.43 -2.77 0.95
N TYR A 16 11.47 -1.98 1.43
CA TYR A 16 10.73 -2.21 2.67
C TYR A 16 9.29 -2.70 2.40
N VAL A 17 8.90 -2.85 1.14
CA VAL A 17 7.57 -3.33 0.75
C VAL A 17 7.68 -4.81 0.40
N VAL A 18 7.09 -5.66 1.24
CA VAL A 18 7.17 -7.12 1.09
C VAL A 18 5.79 -7.66 0.74
N LYS A 19 5.72 -8.59 -0.22
CA LYS A 19 4.48 -9.30 -0.56
C LYS A 19 3.94 -10.04 0.66
N LYS A 20 2.64 -9.93 0.93
CA LYS A 20 1.95 -10.36 2.16
C LYS A 20 2.36 -9.61 3.44
N GLY A 21 3.21 -8.59 3.34
CA GLY A 21 3.52 -7.68 4.44
C GLY A 21 2.45 -6.60 4.62
N SER A 22 2.60 -5.83 5.69
CA SER A 22 1.75 -4.67 5.98
C SER A 22 2.30 -3.41 5.31
N ILE A 23 1.40 -2.50 4.94
CA ILE A 23 1.73 -1.15 4.49
C ILE A 23 0.61 -0.21 4.90
N ALA A 24 0.94 1.02 5.33
CA ALA A 24 -0.07 2.03 5.58
C ALA A 24 -0.13 3.01 4.40
N LEU A 25 -1.32 3.22 3.86
CA LEU A 25 -1.61 4.22 2.83
C LEU A 25 -2.55 5.27 3.42
N ASP A 26 -2.13 6.53 3.49
CA ASP A 26 -2.86 7.60 4.19
C ASP A 26 -3.31 7.20 5.62
N GLY A 27 -2.46 6.44 6.32
CA GLY A 27 -2.73 5.95 7.68
C GLY A 27 -3.60 4.68 7.77
N ILE A 28 -4.02 4.12 6.63
CA ILE A 28 -4.88 2.94 6.58
C ILE A 28 -3.99 1.70 6.43
N SER A 29 -4.02 0.84 7.44
CA SER A 29 -3.27 -0.44 7.42
C SER A 29 -3.88 -1.40 6.41
N LEU A 30 -3.05 -1.86 5.46
CA LEU A 30 -3.43 -2.71 4.36
C LEU A 30 -2.39 -3.82 4.12
N THR A 31 -2.84 -4.91 3.51
CA THR A 31 -1.97 -6.02 3.13
C THR A 31 -1.50 -5.87 1.69
N VAL A 32 -0.19 -5.98 1.49
CA VAL A 32 0.44 -5.98 0.16
C VAL A 32 0.10 -7.27 -0.58
N VAL A 33 -0.57 -7.15 -1.73
CA VAL A 33 -0.92 -8.29 -2.59
C VAL A 33 0.21 -8.62 -3.55
N ASP A 34 0.74 -7.61 -4.24
CA ASP A 34 1.85 -7.73 -5.18
C ASP A 34 2.82 -6.56 -4.99
N ALA A 35 4.12 -6.85 -5.02
CA ALA A 35 5.20 -5.87 -4.96
C ALA A 35 6.11 -6.05 -6.17
N LYS A 36 6.13 -5.06 -7.08
CA LYS A 36 7.04 -4.99 -8.24
C LYS A 36 8.09 -3.90 -7.99
N LYS A 37 8.99 -3.65 -8.97
CA LYS A 37 10.12 -2.72 -8.84
C LYS A 37 9.74 -1.33 -8.30
N ASP A 38 8.68 -0.70 -8.82
CA ASP A 38 8.25 0.64 -8.42
C ASP A 38 6.73 0.77 -8.28
N ILE A 39 6.01 -0.36 -8.39
CA ILE A 39 4.56 -0.43 -8.36
C ILE A 39 4.14 -1.55 -7.42
N THR A 40 3.23 -1.24 -6.51
CA THR A 40 2.69 -2.16 -5.51
C THR A 40 1.17 -2.16 -5.58
N SER A 41 0.54 -3.28 -5.20
CA SER A 41 -0.90 -3.34 -4.99
C SER A 41 -1.32 -3.80 -3.61
N VAL A 42 -2.48 -3.33 -3.21
CA VAL A 42 -3.23 -3.74 -2.01
C VAL A 42 -4.65 -4.15 -2.41
N CYS A 43 -5.31 -4.92 -1.57
CA CYS A 43 -6.72 -5.22 -1.70
C CYS A 43 -7.54 -4.29 -0.80
N LEU A 44 -8.57 -3.66 -1.37
CA LEU A 44 -9.54 -2.86 -0.63
C LEU A 44 -10.87 -3.61 -0.56
N ILE A 45 -11.32 -3.89 0.66
CA ILE A 45 -12.67 -4.41 0.91
C ILE A 45 -13.70 -3.25 0.86
N PRO A 46 -14.98 -3.55 0.58
CA PRO A 46 -16.02 -2.51 0.45
C PRO A 46 -16.13 -1.59 1.67
N GLN A 47 -15.98 -2.13 2.88
CA GLN A 47 -16.03 -1.33 4.11
C GLN A 47 -14.91 -0.30 4.14
N THR A 48 -13.66 -0.70 3.86
CA THR A 48 -12.50 0.20 3.81
C THR A 48 -12.73 1.32 2.79
N ILE A 49 -13.24 1.00 1.60
CA ILE A 49 -13.55 2.02 0.59
C ILE A 49 -14.60 3.00 1.15
N LYS A 50 -15.68 2.50 1.75
CA LYS A 50 -16.81 3.31 2.23
C LYS A 50 -16.43 4.26 3.37
N VAL A 51 -15.58 3.83 4.30
CA VAL A 51 -15.28 4.57 5.54
C VAL A 51 -13.96 5.33 5.53
N THR A 52 -13.17 5.25 4.46
CA THR A 52 -11.88 5.95 4.34
C THR A 52 -11.87 6.92 3.17
N ASN A 53 -10.76 7.64 2.99
CA ASN A 53 -10.58 8.57 1.88
C ASN A 53 -10.48 7.87 0.50
N PHE A 54 -10.35 6.54 0.45
CA PHE A 54 -10.31 5.77 -0.80
C PHE A 54 -11.59 5.90 -1.64
N LYS A 55 -12.75 6.24 -1.05
CA LYS A 55 -13.98 6.51 -1.84
C LYS A 55 -13.84 7.65 -2.84
N SER A 56 -12.94 8.60 -2.60
CA SER A 56 -12.76 9.80 -3.41
C SER A 56 -11.44 9.86 -4.17
N LYS A 57 -10.51 8.93 -3.91
CA LYS A 57 -9.20 8.89 -4.57
C LYS A 57 -9.35 8.51 -6.04
N LYS A 58 -8.57 9.17 -6.89
CA LYS A 58 -8.49 8.94 -8.33
C LYS A 58 -7.06 8.61 -8.76
N VAL A 59 -6.93 8.05 -9.95
CA VAL A 59 -5.60 7.82 -10.56
C VAL A 59 -4.92 9.17 -10.73
N GLY A 60 -3.68 9.28 -10.24
CA GLY A 60 -2.89 10.50 -10.24
C GLY A 60 -2.84 11.22 -8.88
N ASP A 61 -3.74 10.88 -7.96
CA ASP A 61 -3.71 11.46 -6.62
C ASP A 61 -2.47 11.04 -5.84
N ARG A 62 -1.93 11.98 -5.07
CA ARG A 62 -0.87 11.69 -4.10
C ARG A 62 -1.45 10.95 -2.90
N LEU A 63 -0.61 10.13 -2.28
CA LEU A 63 -0.93 9.41 -1.05
C LEU A 63 0.34 9.30 -0.19
N ASN A 64 0.15 9.28 1.12
CA ASN A 64 1.21 9.06 2.08
C ASN A 64 1.47 7.55 2.21
N ILE A 65 2.74 7.17 2.21
CA ILE A 65 3.17 5.76 2.32
C ILE A 65 3.99 5.60 3.58
N GLU A 66 3.58 4.69 4.45
CA GLU A 66 4.36 4.21 5.58
C GLU A 66 4.62 2.70 5.40
N THR A 67 5.90 2.32 5.40
CA THR A 67 6.33 0.93 5.26
C THR A 67 6.50 0.29 6.63
N ASP A 68 6.13 -0.99 6.75
CA ASP A 68 6.28 -1.75 7.99
C ASP A 68 7.75 -1.77 8.48
N ILE A 69 7.91 -1.67 9.80
CA ILE A 69 9.17 -1.75 10.51
C ILE A 69 9.77 -3.16 10.35
N LEU A 70 8.96 -4.22 10.26
CA LEU A 70 9.46 -5.59 10.04
C LEU A 70 10.27 -5.71 8.74
N GLY A 71 9.89 -4.99 7.69
CA GLY A 71 10.67 -4.89 6.45
C GLY A 71 12.05 -4.25 6.63
N LYS A 72 12.25 -3.44 7.69
CA LYS A 72 13.56 -2.88 8.05
C LYS A 72 14.44 -3.93 8.75
N TYR A 73 13.86 -4.86 9.51
CA TYR A 73 14.59 -5.86 10.30
C TYR A 73 15.02 -7.09 9.51
N ILE A 74 14.30 -7.47 8.44
CA ILE A 74 14.75 -8.53 7.51
C ILE A 74 16.07 -8.16 6.80
N LYS A 75 16.50 -6.90 6.91
CA LYS A 75 17.72 -6.36 6.30
C LYS A 75 18.96 -6.40 7.21
N LYS A 76 18.87 -7.00 8.40
CA LYS A 76 20.04 -7.32 9.23
C LYS A 76 20.53 -8.74 8.95
#